data_AF-A0A022QAD4-F1
#
_entry.id   AF-A0A022QAD4-F1
#
_cell.length_a   1.000
_cell.length_b   1.000
_cell.length_c   1.000
_cell.angle_alpha   90.00
_cell.angle_beta   90.00
_cell.angle_gamma   90.00
#
_symmetry.space_group_name_H-M   'P 1'
#
loop_
_entity.id
_entity.type
_entity.pdbx_description
1 polymer ?
#
loop_
_entity_poly.entity_id
_entity_poly.type
_entity_poly.pdbx_seq_one_letter_code
_entity_poly.pdbx_strand_id
1 'polypeptide(L)'
;MRGIVWLDKAVKTYRNETQTLPELRISGDTSQFAYKNKQGHRSAIRISRIVSETLRLGNTDNVRWFVMGDDDTVFVTDNLVRILNKYDHNQYYYIGSLSESHLQNIYFSYGMAYGGGGFAISYPLAKALEKMQDKCIQRYPGLYGSDDRMQACMAELGVPLTKELGFHQYDVYGNLFGLLGAHPVTPLVSLHHLDVVEPIFPNMNQVAALKHLKIPMDLDSAGLMQQSICYDRSNGWTLSVSWGFAVQIFRGVLSPREIEMPSRTFLNWYRRADYTAYAFNTRPVMRNPCQKPFVFSTCRVQNWKTTRLRVSTRVPAFLIRCANGKMTDPDQVERIEVYKKPDPHLWDR
;
A
#
# COMPACT_ATOMS: atom_id res chain seq x y z
N MET A 1 8.30 -15.30 9.27
CA MET A 1 6.85 -15.21 8.99
C MET A 1 6.39 -16.55 8.43
N ARG A 2 5.14 -16.95 8.68
CA ARG A 2 4.54 -18.15 8.08
C ARG A 2 3.40 -17.70 7.17
N GLY A 3 3.30 -18.27 5.98
CA GLY A 3 2.28 -17.92 4.99
C GLY A 3 1.39 -19.11 4.67
N ILE A 4 0.09 -18.87 4.56
CA ILE A 4 -0.92 -19.84 4.14
C ILE A 4 -1.79 -19.15 3.09
N VAL A 5 -2.02 -19.81 1.96
CA VAL A 5 -2.96 -19.34 0.94
C VAL A 5 -4.27 -20.08 1.13
N TRP A 6 -5.34 -19.33 1.34
CA TRP A 6 -6.68 -19.86 1.50
C TRP A 6 -7.45 -19.81 0.19
N LEU A 7 -8.04 -20.94 -0.19
CA LEU A 7 -8.76 -21.11 -1.44
C LEU A 7 -10.21 -21.54 -1.17
N ASP A 8 -11.08 -21.25 -2.14
CA ASP A 8 -12.47 -21.71 -2.13
C ASP A 8 -12.58 -23.20 -2.48
N LYS A 9 -11.71 -23.68 -3.38
CA LYS A 9 -11.69 -25.05 -3.87
C LYS A 9 -10.26 -25.53 -4.12
N ALA A 10 -10.10 -26.86 -4.10
CA ALA A 10 -8.82 -27.48 -4.42
C ALA A 10 -8.37 -27.12 -5.85
N VAL A 11 -7.09 -26.83 -5.99
CA VAL A 11 -6.42 -26.58 -7.27
C VAL A 11 -5.43 -27.71 -7.57
N LYS A 12 -5.14 -27.93 -8.85
CA LYS A 12 -4.11 -28.88 -9.26
C LYS A 12 -2.75 -28.36 -8.78
N THR A 13 -1.98 -29.21 -8.11
CA THR A 13 -0.62 -28.91 -7.65
C THR A 13 0.35 -29.90 -8.28
N TYR A 14 1.54 -29.43 -8.68
CA TYR A 14 2.59 -30.28 -9.20
C TYR A 14 3.65 -30.57 -8.12
N ARG A 15 4.28 -31.76 -8.14
CA ARG A 15 5.23 -32.20 -7.10
C ARG A 15 6.42 -31.27 -6.89
N ASN A 16 6.78 -30.49 -7.90
CA ASN A 16 7.86 -29.52 -7.87
C ASN A 16 7.45 -28.15 -7.30
N GLU A 17 6.15 -27.85 -7.20
CA GLU A 17 5.65 -26.56 -6.67
C GLU A 17 5.53 -26.57 -5.14
N THR A 18 5.29 -27.73 -4.54
CA THR A 18 4.96 -27.87 -3.12
C THR A 18 6.11 -27.56 -2.16
N GLN A 19 7.35 -27.47 -2.67
CA GLN A 19 8.52 -27.12 -1.83
C GLN A 19 8.81 -25.61 -1.78
N THR A 20 8.33 -24.84 -2.76
CA THR A 20 8.66 -23.41 -2.88
C THR A 20 7.47 -22.49 -2.58
N LEU A 21 6.24 -23.02 -2.65
CA LEU A 21 5.02 -22.24 -2.42
C LEU A 21 4.54 -22.33 -0.96
N PRO A 22 3.80 -21.32 -0.47
CA PRO A 22 3.14 -21.40 0.82
C PRO A 22 2.13 -22.55 0.89
N GLU A 23 1.79 -22.95 2.11
CA GLU A 23 0.79 -23.98 2.36
C GLU A 23 -0.58 -23.57 1.81
N LEU A 24 -1.25 -24.48 1.09
CA LEU A 24 -2.61 -24.25 0.58
C LEU A 24 -3.64 -24.84 1.54
N ARG A 25 -4.68 -24.06 1.85
CA ARG A 25 -5.82 -24.50 2.68
C ARG A 25 -7.14 -24.18 2.00
N ILE A 26 -8.14 -25.02 2.22
CA ILE A 26 -9.50 -24.80 1.76
C ILE A 26 -10.33 -24.31 2.94
N SER A 27 -11.04 -23.20 2.77
CA SER A 27 -11.90 -22.69 3.83
C SER A 27 -13.04 -23.67 4.12
N GLY A 28 -13.48 -23.77 5.38
CA GLY A 28 -14.52 -24.70 5.82
C GLY A 28 -15.90 -24.45 5.19
N ASP A 29 -16.85 -25.35 5.44
CA ASP A 29 -18.22 -25.20 4.92
C ASP A 29 -18.93 -23.97 5.53
N THR A 30 -19.58 -23.20 4.66
CA THR A 30 -20.33 -21.98 4.98
C THR A 30 -21.80 -22.07 4.56
N SER A 31 -22.29 -23.25 4.17
CA SER A 31 -23.68 -23.50 3.75
C SER A 31 -24.70 -22.98 4.77
N GLN A 32 -24.41 -23.14 6.06
CA GLN A 32 -25.25 -22.70 7.18
C GLN A 32 -25.45 -21.18 7.31
N PHE A 33 -24.58 -20.35 6.72
CA PHE A 33 -24.67 -18.89 6.84
C PHE A 33 -25.56 -18.30 5.76
N ALA A 34 -26.56 -17.50 6.15
CA ALA A 34 -27.36 -16.76 5.18
C ALA A 34 -26.52 -15.67 4.49
N TYR A 35 -26.77 -15.42 3.21
CA TYR A 35 -26.18 -14.32 2.45
C TYR A 35 -27.29 -13.63 1.66
N LYS A 36 -27.57 -12.36 2.00
CA LYS A 36 -28.70 -11.59 1.46
C LYS A 36 -28.29 -10.40 0.61
N ASN A 37 -27.00 -10.05 0.59
CA ASN A 37 -26.51 -8.95 -0.23
C ASN A 37 -26.59 -9.33 -1.72
N LYS A 38 -27.17 -8.46 -2.56
CA LYS A 38 -27.40 -8.73 -3.98
C LYS A 38 -26.22 -8.33 -4.89
N GLN A 39 -25.29 -7.54 -4.38
CA GLN A 39 -24.18 -6.98 -5.16
C GLN A 39 -22.86 -7.72 -4.93
N GLY A 40 -22.60 -8.21 -3.71
CA GLY A 40 -21.36 -8.92 -3.39
C GLY A 40 -21.42 -10.43 -3.67
N HIS A 41 -20.33 -11.13 -3.39
CA HIS A 41 -20.22 -12.59 -3.55
C HIS A 41 -20.31 -13.35 -2.22
N ARG A 42 -20.99 -14.50 -2.24
CA ARG A 42 -21.13 -15.39 -1.07
C ARG A 42 -19.77 -15.91 -0.53
N SER A 43 -18.74 -15.96 -1.37
CA SER A 43 -17.36 -16.32 -0.99
C SER A 43 -16.79 -15.40 0.10
N ALA A 44 -17.30 -14.16 0.23
CA ALA A 44 -16.94 -13.22 1.29
C ALA A 44 -17.11 -13.80 2.71
N ILE A 45 -18.06 -14.72 2.90
CA ILE A 45 -18.23 -15.42 4.19
C ILE A 45 -16.99 -16.26 4.51
N ARG A 46 -16.48 -17.02 3.53
CA ARG A 46 -15.26 -17.83 3.71
C ARG A 46 -14.06 -16.94 3.99
N ILE A 47 -13.88 -15.89 3.18
CA ILE A 47 -12.77 -14.95 3.32
C ILE A 47 -12.76 -14.30 4.72
N SER A 48 -13.92 -13.88 5.25
CA SER A 48 -14.00 -13.33 6.61
C SER A 48 -13.54 -14.31 7.71
N ARG A 49 -13.70 -15.62 7.50
CA ARG A 49 -13.36 -16.64 8.50
C ARG A 49 -11.89 -17.06 8.51
N ILE A 50 -11.08 -16.60 7.55
CA ILE A 50 -9.69 -17.02 7.37
C ILE A 50 -8.86 -16.87 8.65
N VAL A 51 -9.00 -15.77 9.38
CA VAL A 51 -8.24 -15.54 10.64
C VAL A 51 -8.58 -16.59 11.69
N SER A 52 -9.88 -16.85 11.90
CA SER A 52 -10.37 -17.85 12.85
C SER A 52 -10.01 -19.28 12.42
N GLU A 53 -10.13 -19.58 11.13
CA GLU A 53 -9.76 -20.89 10.59
C GLU A 53 -8.25 -21.14 10.67
N THR A 54 -7.43 -20.09 10.48
CA THR A 54 -5.97 -20.16 10.68
C THR A 54 -5.61 -20.40 12.15
N LEU A 55 -6.29 -19.74 13.08
CA LEU A 55 -6.11 -19.97 14.52
C LEU A 55 -6.42 -21.43 14.91
N ARG A 56 -7.48 -22.02 14.33
CA ARG A 56 -7.89 -23.41 14.59
C ARG A 56 -6.91 -24.47 14.10
N LEU A 57 -5.94 -24.12 13.24
CA LEU A 57 -4.90 -25.05 12.79
C LEU A 57 -3.96 -25.48 13.93
N GLY A 58 -4.00 -24.84 15.09
CA GLY A 58 -3.29 -25.28 16.30
C GLY A 58 -1.77 -25.02 16.31
N ASN A 59 -1.18 -24.67 15.18
CA ASN A 59 0.25 -24.35 15.05
C ASN A 59 0.56 -22.90 15.50
N THR A 60 -0.04 -22.42 16.58
CA THR A 60 0.00 -20.98 16.94
C THR A 60 0.95 -20.65 18.08
N ASP A 61 1.82 -21.57 18.47
CA ASP A 61 2.90 -21.30 19.42
C ASP A 61 3.74 -20.11 18.95
N ASN A 62 3.95 -19.15 19.84
CA ASN A 62 4.67 -17.90 19.59
C ASN A 62 4.08 -16.98 18.50
N VAL A 63 2.84 -17.18 18.07
CA VAL A 63 2.14 -16.21 17.19
C VAL A 63 1.75 -14.98 18.00
N ARG A 64 2.16 -13.81 17.51
CA ARG A 64 1.78 -12.51 18.07
C ARG A 64 0.68 -11.82 17.26
N TRP A 65 0.71 -12.01 15.95
CA TRP A 65 -0.13 -11.31 14.98
C TRP A 65 -0.59 -12.27 13.88
N PHE A 66 -1.85 -12.17 13.50
CA PHE A 66 -2.39 -12.70 12.26
C PHE A 66 -2.48 -11.57 11.25
N VAL A 67 -1.95 -11.75 10.05
CA VAL A 67 -1.97 -10.75 9.00
C VAL A 67 -2.72 -11.32 7.81
N MET A 68 -3.68 -10.55 7.31
CA MET A 68 -4.50 -10.89 6.15
C MET A 68 -4.23 -9.90 5.03
N GLY A 69 -4.27 -10.37 3.79
CA GLY A 69 -4.21 -9.58 2.56
C GLY A 69 -4.75 -10.41 1.39
N ASP A 70 -5.08 -9.73 0.30
CA ASP A 70 -5.62 -10.35 -0.91
C ASP A 70 -4.49 -10.92 -1.80
N ASP A 71 -4.86 -11.69 -2.83
CA ASP A 71 -3.93 -12.42 -3.71
C ASP A 71 -3.13 -11.52 -4.68
N ASP A 72 -3.50 -10.25 -4.76
CA ASP A 72 -2.88 -9.16 -5.53
C ASP A 72 -2.22 -8.09 -4.63
N THR A 73 -2.08 -8.40 -3.33
CA THR A 73 -1.48 -7.52 -2.33
C THR A 73 -0.02 -7.89 -2.09
N VAL A 74 0.87 -6.90 -2.09
CA VAL A 74 2.29 -7.09 -1.76
C VAL A 74 2.64 -6.38 -0.46
N PHE A 75 3.24 -7.11 0.48
CA PHE A 75 3.71 -6.56 1.75
C PHE A 75 5.23 -6.32 1.75
N VAL A 76 5.64 -5.19 2.31
CA VAL A 76 7.01 -4.93 2.76
C VAL A 76 7.15 -5.48 4.18
N THR A 77 7.49 -6.76 4.30
CA THR A 77 7.38 -7.50 5.57
C THR A 77 8.19 -6.91 6.71
N ASP A 78 9.36 -6.32 6.44
CA ASP A 78 10.17 -5.69 7.47
C ASP A 78 9.48 -4.44 8.03
N ASN A 79 8.80 -3.67 7.18
CA ASN A 79 8.04 -2.50 7.60
C ASN A 79 6.76 -2.90 8.34
N LEU A 80 6.10 -3.97 7.92
CA LEU A 80 5.00 -4.56 8.67
C LEU A 80 5.44 -4.93 10.10
N VAL A 81 6.58 -5.60 10.27
CA VAL A 81 7.10 -5.93 11.61
C VAL A 81 7.43 -4.67 12.42
N ARG A 82 8.03 -3.64 11.79
CA ARG A 82 8.29 -2.35 12.47
C ARG A 82 7.00 -1.72 13.00
N ILE A 83 5.95 -1.70 12.19
CA ILE A 83 4.65 -1.15 12.60
C ILE A 83 4.06 -1.96 13.76
N LEU A 84 4.04 -3.29 13.65
CA LEU A 84 3.45 -4.15 14.67
C LEU A 84 4.22 -4.15 16.00
N ASN A 85 5.53 -3.85 15.97
CA ASN A 85 6.35 -3.72 17.17
C ASN A 85 6.00 -2.47 18.01
N LYS A 86 5.26 -1.50 17.48
CA LYS A 86 4.78 -0.33 18.24
C LYS A 86 3.71 -0.70 19.28
N TYR A 87 3.10 -1.89 19.15
CA TYR A 87 1.92 -2.28 19.89
C TYR A 87 2.19 -3.47 20.83
N ASP A 88 1.62 -3.42 22.04
CA ASP A 88 1.61 -4.58 22.92
C ASP A 88 0.69 -5.66 22.36
N HIS A 89 1.29 -6.66 21.71
CA HIS A 89 0.59 -7.79 21.10
C HIS A 89 -0.25 -8.64 22.07
N ASN A 90 -0.19 -8.39 23.38
CA ASN A 90 -1.06 -9.00 24.39
C ASN A 90 -2.40 -8.28 24.57
N GLN A 91 -2.59 -7.09 23.97
CA GLN A 91 -3.86 -6.37 23.95
C GLN A 91 -4.66 -6.64 22.67
N TYR A 92 -5.89 -6.14 22.62
CA TYR A 92 -6.73 -6.22 21.42
C TYR A 92 -6.40 -5.10 20.43
N TYR A 93 -5.80 -5.50 19.31
CA TYR A 93 -5.51 -4.62 18.18
C TYR A 93 -6.03 -5.19 16.87
N TYR A 94 -6.78 -4.36 16.15
CA TYR A 94 -7.17 -4.50 14.75
C TYR A 94 -6.52 -3.35 13.98
N ILE A 95 -5.44 -3.64 13.25
CA ILE A 95 -4.54 -2.64 12.65
C ILE A 95 -4.64 -2.73 11.14
N GLY A 96 -4.81 -1.60 10.46
CA GLY A 96 -4.84 -1.51 9.00
C GLY A 96 -5.17 -0.10 8.55
N SER A 97 -5.73 0.07 7.36
CA SER A 97 -6.13 1.40 6.87
C SER A 97 -7.43 1.38 6.10
N LEU A 98 -7.90 2.58 5.81
CA LEU A 98 -9.08 2.87 5.02
C LEU A 98 -8.74 2.80 3.53
N SER A 99 -9.78 2.85 2.70
CA SER A 99 -9.64 3.08 1.27
C SER A 99 -9.23 4.52 0.98
N GLU A 100 -8.41 4.72 -0.04
CA GLU A 100 -8.12 6.03 -0.63
C GLU A 100 -9.38 6.70 -1.22
N SER A 101 -10.43 5.92 -1.49
CA SER A 101 -11.72 6.40 -2.01
C SER A 101 -12.67 6.81 -0.88
N HIS A 102 -13.02 8.11 -0.84
CA HIS A 102 -13.94 8.69 0.14
C HIS A 102 -15.32 8.01 0.10
N LEU A 103 -15.81 7.71 -1.10
CA LEU A 103 -17.11 7.08 -1.30
C LEU A 103 -17.10 5.63 -0.82
N GLN A 104 -16.02 4.87 -1.04
CA GLN A 104 -15.89 3.52 -0.49
C GLN A 104 -16.02 3.56 1.04
N ASN A 105 -15.31 4.49 1.70
CA ASN A 105 -15.37 4.61 3.16
C ASN A 105 -16.76 5.03 3.69
N ILE A 106 -17.52 5.83 2.91
CA ILE A 106 -18.92 6.18 3.25
C ILE A 106 -19.84 4.96 3.13
N TYR A 107 -19.71 4.18 2.04
CA TYR A 107 -20.60 3.05 1.79
C TYR A 107 -20.35 1.86 2.71
N PHE A 108 -19.09 1.67 3.12
CA PHE A 108 -18.70 0.58 4.01
C PHE A 108 -18.48 1.11 5.43
N SER A 109 -17.29 1.60 5.77
CA SER A 109 -17.04 2.21 7.08
C SER A 109 -15.69 2.91 7.15
N TYR A 110 -15.64 4.05 7.87
CA TYR A 110 -14.40 4.67 8.33
C TYR A 110 -13.74 3.92 9.53
N GLY A 111 -14.37 2.86 10.02
CA GLY A 111 -13.84 1.98 11.06
C GLY A 111 -13.43 0.60 10.56
N MET A 112 -13.37 0.39 9.24
CA MET A 112 -13.01 -0.88 8.61
C MET A 112 -11.58 -0.82 8.08
N ALA A 113 -10.75 -1.81 8.39
CA ALA A 113 -9.55 -2.05 7.58
C ALA A 113 -9.95 -2.75 6.29
N TYR A 114 -9.55 -2.19 5.16
CA TYR A 114 -9.79 -2.82 3.86
C TYR A 114 -8.83 -3.99 3.66
N GLY A 115 -9.37 -5.14 3.23
CA GLY A 115 -8.70 -6.43 3.14
C GLY A 115 -7.57 -6.45 2.12
N GLY A 116 -7.77 -5.81 0.96
CA GLY A 116 -6.74 -5.65 -0.07
C GLY A 116 -5.57 -4.79 0.42
N GLY A 117 -5.82 -3.71 1.16
CA GLY A 117 -4.78 -2.96 1.85
C GLY A 117 -4.06 -3.80 2.91
N GLY A 118 -4.69 -4.88 3.34
CA GLY A 118 -4.19 -5.77 4.38
C GLY A 118 -4.46 -5.23 5.78
N PHE A 119 -4.58 -6.15 6.72
CA PHE A 119 -4.73 -5.82 8.13
C PHE A 119 -4.08 -6.87 9.03
N ALA A 120 -3.78 -6.46 10.27
CA ALA A 120 -3.25 -7.30 11.31
C ALA A 120 -4.19 -7.36 12.52
N ILE A 121 -4.32 -8.56 13.10
CA ILE A 121 -5.08 -8.83 14.31
C ILE A 121 -4.14 -9.45 15.34
N SER A 122 -4.08 -8.85 16.52
CA SER A 122 -3.34 -9.40 17.67
C SER A 122 -3.84 -10.80 18.06
N TYR A 123 -2.93 -11.65 18.55
CA TYR A 123 -3.27 -13.03 18.92
C TYR A 123 -4.44 -13.15 19.92
N PRO A 124 -4.53 -12.35 21.00
CA PRO A 124 -5.66 -12.37 21.91
C PRO A 124 -6.99 -11.98 21.24
N LEU A 125 -6.97 -10.99 20.33
CA LEU A 125 -8.16 -10.59 19.59
C LEU A 125 -8.62 -11.69 18.61
N ALA A 126 -7.70 -12.38 17.94
CA ALA A 126 -8.04 -13.51 17.08
C ALA A 126 -8.76 -14.62 17.88
N LYS A 127 -8.31 -14.90 19.11
CA LYS A 127 -8.99 -15.84 20.02
C LYS A 127 -10.39 -15.38 20.44
N ALA A 128 -10.59 -14.07 20.64
CA ALA A 128 -11.89 -13.52 20.96
C ALA A 128 -12.83 -13.58 19.75
N LEU A 129 -12.32 -13.22 18.57
CA LEU A 129 -13.02 -13.30 17.30
C LEU A 129 -13.49 -14.73 17.01
N GLU A 130 -12.60 -15.71 17.08
CA GLU A 130 -12.92 -17.11 16.73
C GLU A 130 -14.11 -17.66 17.52
N LYS A 131 -14.24 -17.28 18.80
CA LYS A 131 -15.35 -17.72 19.68
C LYS A 131 -16.71 -17.16 19.29
N MET A 132 -16.75 -16.02 18.59
CA MET A 132 -18.00 -15.28 18.33
C MET A 132 -18.29 -15.05 16.84
N GLN A 133 -17.31 -15.21 15.97
CA GLN A 133 -17.38 -14.78 14.57
C GLN A 133 -18.53 -15.43 13.81
N ASP A 134 -18.75 -16.73 13.96
CA ASP A 134 -19.83 -17.43 13.25
C ASP A 134 -21.21 -16.85 13.63
N LYS A 135 -21.42 -16.50 14.91
CA LYS A 135 -22.66 -15.83 15.37
C LYS A 135 -22.78 -14.41 14.84
N CYS A 136 -21.67 -13.67 14.80
CA CYS A 136 -21.60 -12.33 14.19
C CYS A 136 -22.00 -12.39 12.70
N ILE A 137 -21.38 -13.26 11.91
CA ILE A 137 -21.68 -13.44 10.48
C ILE A 137 -23.16 -13.77 10.26
N GLN A 138 -23.74 -14.64 11.11
CA GLN A 138 -25.15 -15.03 10.99
C GLN A 138 -26.12 -13.89 11.27
N ARG A 139 -25.77 -12.95 12.16
CA ARG A 139 -26.58 -11.75 12.47
C ARG A 139 -26.59 -10.74 11.33
N TYR A 140 -25.54 -10.67 10.52
CA TYR A 140 -25.38 -9.65 9.48
C TYR A 140 -25.27 -10.23 8.06
N PRO A 141 -26.29 -10.97 7.58
CA PRO A 141 -26.24 -11.61 6.25
C PRO A 141 -26.29 -10.61 5.09
N GLY A 142 -26.66 -9.34 5.35
CA GLY A 142 -26.77 -8.28 4.36
C GLY A 142 -25.47 -7.53 4.04
N LEU A 143 -24.41 -7.73 4.82
CA LEU A 143 -23.11 -7.07 4.60
C LEU A 143 -22.51 -7.49 3.26
N TYR A 144 -21.72 -6.61 2.65
CA TYR A 144 -21.22 -6.79 1.29
C TYR A 144 -20.08 -7.80 1.24
N GLY A 145 -18.92 -7.42 1.78
CA GLY A 145 -17.66 -8.16 1.64
C GLY A 145 -17.22 -8.87 2.91
N SER A 146 -16.01 -9.44 2.87
CA SER A 146 -15.35 -10.00 4.05
C SER A 146 -15.04 -8.92 5.08
N ASP A 147 -14.57 -7.78 4.60
CA ASP A 147 -14.00 -6.73 5.46
C ASP A 147 -15.10 -6.02 6.24
N ASP A 148 -16.25 -5.81 5.58
CA ASP A 148 -17.48 -5.29 6.18
C ASP A 148 -17.94 -6.19 7.35
N ARG A 149 -17.86 -7.52 7.16
CA ARG A 149 -18.15 -8.50 8.22
C ARG A 149 -17.11 -8.50 9.32
N MET A 150 -15.83 -8.39 8.97
CA MET A 150 -14.75 -8.28 9.95
C MET A 150 -14.95 -7.04 10.81
N GLN A 151 -15.24 -5.88 10.21
CA GLN A 151 -15.52 -4.64 10.93
C GLN A 151 -16.72 -4.78 11.86
N ALA A 152 -17.81 -5.39 11.41
CA ALA A 152 -18.99 -5.62 12.26
C ALA A 152 -18.63 -6.49 13.50
N CYS A 153 -17.84 -7.55 13.32
CA CYS A 153 -17.43 -8.39 14.44
C CYS A 153 -16.43 -7.67 15.38
N MET A 154 -15.54 -6.83 14.85
CA MET A 154 -14.66 -6.00 15.67
C MET A 154 -15.45 -4.98 16.49
N ALA A 155 -16.48 -4.37 15.90
CA ALA A 155 -17.37 -3.45 16.60
C ALA A 155 -18.14 -4.14 17.74
N GLU A 156 -18.64 -5.36 17.53
CA GLU A 156 -19.26 -6.17 18.59
C GLU A 156 -18.29 -6.51 19.73
N LEU A 157 -17.01 -6.72 19.41
CA LEU A 157 -15.95 -6.95 20.39
C LEU A 157 -15.50 -5.64 21.09
N GLY A 158 -16.01 -4.48 20.67
CA GLY A 158 -15.61 -3.17 21.19
C GLY A 158 -14.20 -2.75 20.78
N VAL A 159 -13.67 -3.30 19.69
CA VAL A 159 -12.31 -3.02 19.21
C VAL A 159 -12.35 -2.11 17.98
N PRO A 160 -11.88 -0.86 18.09
CA PRO A 160 -11.84 0.05 16.95
C PRO A 160 -10.67 -0.28 16.01
N LEU A 161 -10.76 0.22 14.76
CA LEU A 161 -9.64 0.24 13.85
C LEU A 161 -8.51 1.12 14.39
N THR A 162 -7.32 0.53 14.49
CA THR A 162 -6.06 1.25 14.69
C THR A 162 -5.49 1.59 13.32
N LYS A 163 -5.63 2.84 12.90
CA LYS A 163 -5.27 3.28 11.54
C LYS A 163 -3.76 3.45 11.40
N GLU A 164 -3.18 2.77 10.42
CA GLU A 164 -1.76 2.87 10.02
C GLU A 164 -1.65 3.31 8.56
N LEU A 165 -1.02 4.45 8.33
CA LEU A 165 -1.01 5.11 7.01
C LEU A 165 -0.21 4.39 5.92
N GLY A 166 0.57 3.36 6.30
CA GLY A 166 1.40 2.60 5.35
C GLY A 166 0.68 1.42 4.70
N PHE A 167 -0.55 1.09 5.15
CA PHE A 167 -1.38 0.09 4.48
C PHE A 167 -2.20 0.78 3.38
N HIS A 168 -2.08 0.29 2.14
CA HIS A 168 -2.71 0.93 0.98
C HIS A 168 -3.61 -0.03 0.22
N GLN A 169 -4.90 0.29 0.21
CA GLN A 169 -5.91 -0.39 -0.61
C GLN A 169 -5.78 0.05 -2.08
N TYR A 170 -5.50 1.33 -2.33
CA TYR A 170 -5.56 1.96 -3.65
C TYR A 170 -6.78 1.54 -4.49
N ASP A 171 -7.99 1.77 -3.95
CA ASP A 171 -9.23 1.79 -4.75
C ASP A 171 -9.23 3.02 -5.69
N VAL A 172 -8.30 3.00 -6.64
CA VAL A 172 -8.04 4.01 -7.66
C VAL A 172 -7.67 3.29 -8.96
N TYR A 173 -7.71 4.01 -10.07
CA TYR A 173 -7.28 3.50 -11.37
C TYR A 173 -6.12 4.31 -11.94
N GLY A 174 -5.37 3.70 -12.85
CA GLY A 174 -4.31 4.36 -13.59
C GLY A 174 -3.01 4.43 -12.79
N ASN A 175 -2.36 5.59 -12.82
CA ASN A 175 -0.97 5.71 -12.40
C ASN A 175 -0.81 6.15 -10.94
N LEU A 176 -0.21 5.29 -10.11
CA LEU A 176 0.03 5.55 -8.68
C LEU A 176 1.17 6.52 -8.38
N PHE A 177 1.86 7.07 -9.39
CA PHE A 177 3.05 7.91 -9.21
C PHE A 177 2.85 9.05 -8.22
N GLY A 178 1.71 9.74 -8.26
CA GLY A 178 1.41 10.82 -7.32
C GLY A 178 1.31 10.36 -5.86
N LEU A 179 0.75 9.17 -5.61
CA LEU A 179 0.60 8.60 -4.27
C LEU A 179 1.94 8.10 -3.72
N LEU A 180 2.70 7.39 -4.55
CA LEU A 180 4.00 6.84 -4.18
C LEU A 180 5.10 7.91 -4.09
N GLY A 181 5.03 8.94 -4.94
CA GLY A 181 5.99 10.04 -4.97
C GLY A 181 5.83 11.01 -3.79
N ALA A 182 4.62 11.09 -3.22
CA ALA A 182 4.28 11.88 -2.04
C ALA A 182 3.73 10.98 -0.93
N HIS A 183 4.34 9.80 -0.75
CA HIS A 183 3.94 8.86 0.28
C HIS A 183 4.06 9.51 1.68
N PRO A 184 3.09 9.31 2.59
CA PRO A 184 3.14 9.87 3.94
C PRO A 184 4.42 9.48 4.70
N VAL A 185 4.77 10.27 5.71
CA VAL A 185 5.93 9.99 6.59
C VAL A 185 5.60 8.84 7.55
N THR A 186 5.63 7.62 7.02
CA THR A 186 5.35 6.35 7.69
C THR A 186 6.03 5.22 6.91
N PRO A 187 6.38 4.08 7.52
CA PRO A 187 6.83 2.91 6.75
C PRO A 187 5.78 2.50 5.70
N LEU A 188 6.17 2.34 4.44
CA LEU A 188 5.31 1.69 3.43
C LEU A 188 5.12 0.23 3.83
N VAL A 189 3.88 -0.22 4.06
CA VAL A 189 3.59 -1.58 4.54
C VAL A 189 3.07 -2.47 3.43
N SER A 190 2.10 -2.01 2.65
CA SER A 190 1.45 -2.82 1.61
C SER A 190 1.04 -2.00 0.40
N LEU A 191 0.91 -2.68 -0.73
CA LEU A 191 0.40 -2.16 -1.98
C LEU A 191 -0.63 -3.15 -2.54
N HIS A 192 -1.84 -2.68 -2.75
CA HIS A 192 -2.95 -3.28 -3.52
C HIS A 192 -3.41 -2.20 -4.51
N HIS A 193 -4.12 -2.38 -5.61
CA HIS A 193 -4.64 -3.55 -6.32
C HIS A 193 -3.80 -3.70 -7.61
N LEU A 194 -2.71 -4.48 -7.55
CA LEU A 194 -1.59 -4.35 -8.51
C LEU A 194 -1.89 -4.82 -9.94
N ASP A 195 -2.92 -5.62 -10.13
CA ASP A 195 -3.50 -6.04 -11.41
C ASP A 195 -4.48 -5.01 -12.01
N VAL A 196 -4.97 -4.05 -11.23
CA VAL A 196 -5.87 -2.97 -11.68
C VAL A 196 -5.11 -1.69 -12.05
N VAL A 197 -4.07 -1.36 -11.28
CA VAL A 197 -3.28 -0.13 -11.46
C VAL A 197 -2.18 -0.30 -12.51
N GLU A 198 -1.66 0.82 -13.03
CA GLU A 198 -0.48 0.79 -13.90
C GLU A 198 0.76 0.30 -13.14
N PRO A 199 1.72 -0.35 -13.81
CA PRO A 199 2.99 -0.74 -13.21
C PRO A 199 3.69 0.44 -12.52
N ILE A 200 4.27 0.17 -11.34
CA ILE A 200 4.94 1.18 -10.50
C ILE A 200 6.04 1.92 -11.28
N PHE A 201 6.78 1.20 -12.13
CA PHE A 201 7.86 1.76 -12.95
C PHE A 201 7.48 1.75 -14.44
N PRO A 202 7.88 2.77 -15.21
CA PRO A 202 7.59 2.83 -16.64
C PRO A 202 8.34 1.73 -17.41
N ASN A 203 7.81 1.36 -18.58
CA ASN A 203 8.40 0.39 -19.52
C ASN A 203 8.62 -1.01 -18.95
N MET A 204 7.83 -1.40 -17.96
CA MET A 204 7.86 -2.73 -17.32
C MET A 204 6.42 -3.20 -17.07
N ASN A 205 6.20 -4.51 -17.03
CA ASN A 205 4.93 -5.07 -16.55
C ASN A 205 4.89 -5.10 -15.00
N GLN A 206 3.74 -5.42 -14.43
CA GLN A 206 3.49 -5.42 -12.97
C GLN A 206 4.54 -6.23 -12.21
N VAL A 207 4.78 -7.48 -12.63
CA VAL A 207 5.73 -8.39 -11.95
C VAL A 207 7.16 -7.90 -12.06
N ALA A 208 7.58 -7.41 -13.23
CA ALA A 208 8.91 -6.83 -13.42
C ALA A 208 9.11 -5.56 -12.58
N ALA A 209 8.08 -4.71 -12.48
CA ALA A 209 8.10 -3.52 -11.65
C ALA A 209 8.22 -3.87 -10.15
N LEU A 210 7.55 -4.92 -9.67
CA LEU A 210 7.70 -5.43 -8.31
C LEU A 210 9.10 -6.00 -8.03
N LYS A 211 9.65 -6.79 -8.97
CA LYS A 211 11.03 -7.28 -8.86
C LYS A 211 12.03 -6.13 -8.83
N HIS A 212 11.76 -5.06 -9.57
CA HIS A 212 12.57 -3.84 -9.54
C HIS A 212 12.44 -3.09 -8.21
N LEU A 213 11.22 -2.95 -7.66
CA LEU A 213 10.95 -2.36 -6.34
C LEU A 213 11.63 -3.14 -5.21
N LYS A 214 11.78 -4.46 -5.36
CA LYS A 214 12.42 -5.31 -4.37
C LYS A 214 13.87 -4.92 -4.11
N ILE A 215 14.58 -4.38 -5.10
CA ILE A 215 15.99 -4.00 -4.95
C ILE A 215 16.19 -2.90 -3.88
N PRO A 216 15.55 -1.72 -3.96
CA PRO A 216 15.64 -0.73 -2.87
C PRO A 216 14.96 -1.21 -1.58
N MET A 217 13.91 -2.03 -1.66
CA MET A 217 13.24 -2.61 -0.49
C MET A 217 14.20 -3.45 0.34
N ASP A 218 14.96 -4.36 -0.28
CA ASP A 218 15.90 -5.25 0.41
C ASP A 218 17.12 -4.50 0.98
N LEU A 219 17.44 -3.32 0.42
CA LEU A 219 18.58 -2.51 0.87
C LEU A 219 18.22 -1.54 2.00
N ASP A 220 17.01 -0.98 1.99
CA ASP A 220 16.57 0.05 2.95
C ASP A 220 15.04 0.17 2.96
N SER A 221 14.37 -0.89 3.42
CA SER A 221 12.90 -0.91 3.50
C SER A 221 12.35 0.23 4.37
N ALA A 222 13.07 0.61 5.44
CA ALA A 222 12.64 1.64 6.37
C ALA A 222 12.46 2.99 5.67
N GLY A 223 13.34 3.32 4.70
CA GLY A 223 13.24 4.52 3.90
C GLY A 223 12.41 4.40 2.63
N LEU A 224 11.84 3.24 2.30
CA LEU A 224 11.16 3.03 1.02
C LEU A 224 10.00 4.02 0.83
N MET A 225 9.93 4.63 -0.35
CA MET A 225 8.98 5.69 -0.75
C MET A 225 9.05 6.99 0.06
N GLN A 226 9.95 7.11 1.03
CA GLN A 226 10.01 8.31 1.88
C GLN A 226 10.38 9.54 1.06
N GLN A 227 9.53 10.56 1.17
CA GLN A 227 9.70 11.83 0.49
C GLN A 227 10.70 12.72 1.25
N SER A 228 11.63 13.31 0.52
CA SER A 228 12.52 14.37 1.00
C SER A 228 12.44 15.56 0.05
N ILE A 229 12.28 16.76 0.60
CA ILE A 229 12.12 17.99 -0.17
C ILE A 229 13.39 18.83 -0.01
N CYS A 230 14.00 19.18 -1.14
CA CYS A 230 15.23 19.97 -1.20
C CYS A 230 15.04 21.18 -2.12
N TYR A 231 15.83 22.23 -1.89
CA TYR A 231 15.80 23.45 -2.70
C TYR A 231 17.18 23.72 -3.29
N ASP A 232 17.28 23.70 -4.61
CA ASP A 232 18.47 24.15 -5.32
C ASP A 232 18.36 25.66 -5.56
N ARG A 233 19.04 26.43 -4.71
CA ARG A 233 19.00 27.90 -4.77
C ARG A 233 19.68 28.45 -6.02
N SER A 234 20.72 27.78 -6.52
CA SER A 234 21.49 28.26 -7.67
C SER A 234 20.69 28.16 -8.95
N ASN A 235 19.94 27.07 -9.11
CA ASN A 235 19.10 26.86 -10.28
C ASN A 235 17.64 27.31 -10.09
N GLY A 236 17.24 27.64 -8.85
CA GLY A 236 15.87 28.02 -8.51
C GLY A 236 14.89 26.85 -8.60
N TRP A 237 15.30 25.65 -8.18
CA TRP A 237 14.48 24.44 -8.28
C TRP A 237 14.01 23.93 -6.92
N THR A 238 12.86 23.26 -6.94
CA THR A 238 12.43 22.38 -5.85
C THR A 238 12.63 20.93 -6.29
N LEU A 239 13.31 20.14 -5.49
CA LEU A 239 13.51 18.72 -5.71
C LEU A 239 12.66 17.94 -4.71
N SER A 240 11.90 16.96 -5.19
CA SER A 240 11.20 15.98 -4.38
C SER A 240 11.80 14.61 -4.66
N VAL A 241 12.40 13.99 -3.64
CA VAL A 241 13.04 12.69 -3.72
C VAL A 241 12.18 11.68 -2.98
N SER A 242 11.60 10.71 -3.68
CA SER A 242 10.95 9.53 -3.07
C SER A 242 11.93 8.36 -3.13
N TRP A 243 12.48 7.99 -1.97
CA TRP A 243 13.58 7.04 -1.88
C TRP A 243 13.22 5.65 -2.43
N GLY A 244 14.04 5.15 -3.34
CA GLY A 244 13.83 3.86 -4.03
C GLY A 244 12.87 3.93 -5.22
N PHE A 245 12.27 5.10 -5.49
CA PHE A 245 11.20 5.23 -6.49
C PHE A 245 11.49 6.27 -7.55
N ALA A 246 11.44 7.56 -7.22
CA ALA A 246 11.56 8.63 -8.20
C ALA A 246 12.09 9.94 -7.62
N VAL A 247 12.66 10.76 -8.49
CA VAL A 247 13.01 12.16 -8.22
C VAL A 247 12.21 13.06 -9.15
N GLN A 248 11.64 14.12 -8.59
CA GLN A 248 10.96 15.16 -9.34
C GLN A 248 11.72 16.47 -9.20
N ILE A 249 12.04 17.13 -10.32
CA ILE A 249 12.56 18.50 -10.34
C ILE A 249 11.44 19.42 -10.80
N PHE A 250 11.06 20.37 -9.94
CA PHE A 250 10.12 21.43 -10.25
C PHE A 250 10.89 22.73 -10.49
N ARG A 251 10.46 23.46 -11.52
CA ARG A 251 10.88 24.83 -11.74
C ARG A 251 10.26 25.73 -10.66
N GLY A 252 11.09 26.49 -9.95
CA GLY A 252 10.68 27.42 -8.91
C GLY A 252 10.73 26.83 -7.50
N VAL A 253 10.50 27.69 -6.52
CA VAL A 253 10.41 27.32 -5.11
C VAL A 253 8.95 27.02 -4.77
N LEU A 254 8.63 25.75 -4.54
CA LEU A 254 7.31 25.27 -4.14
C LEU A 254 7.28 24.97 -2.65
N SER A 255 6.15 25.25 -2.00
CA SER A 255 6.02 24.99 -0.57
C SER A 255 5.97 23.49 -0.26
N PRO A 256 6.42 23.03 0.92
CA PRO A 256 6.26 21.64 1.34
C PRO A 256 4.81 21.16 1.25
N ARG A 257 3.86 22.02 1.65
CA ARG A 257 2.42 21.76 1.52
C ARG A 257 2.00 21.40 0.09
N GLU A 258 2.56 22.05 -0.92
CA GLU A 258 2.26 21.74 -2.32
C GLU A 258 2.92 20.45 -2.79
N ILE A 259 4.09 20.11 -2.28
CA ILE A 259 4.88 18.95 -2.71
C ILE A 259 4.41 17.66 -2.03
N GLU A 260 3.98 17.73 -0.77
CA GLU A 260 3.40 16.62 -0.01
C GLU A 260 1.98 16.26 -0.47
N MET A 261 1.27 17.16 -1.17
CA MET A 261 -0.01 16.83 -1.78
C MET A 261 0.21 15.93 -3.01
N PRO A 262 -0.33 14.70 -3.03
CA PRO A 262 -0.25 13.81 -4.18
C PRO A 262 -0.82 14.46 -5.44
N SER A 263 -0.06 14.42 -6.53
CA SER A 263 -0.57 14.83 -7.83
C SER A 263 -1.58 13.79 -8.34
N ARG A 264 -2.72 14.22 -8.88
CA ARG A 264 -3.78 13.33 -9.40
C ARG A 264 -3.38 12.65 -10.71
N THR A 265 -2.39 11.77 -10.65
CA THR A 265 -1.99 10.86 -11.75
C THR A 265 -2.90 9.64 -11.87
N PHE A 266 -3.85 9.49 -10.95
CA PHE A 266 -4.80 8.41 -10.82
C PHE A 266 -6.25 8.93 -10.89
N LEU A 267 -7.19 8.03 -11.13
CA LEU A 267 -8.63 8.26 -11.09
C LEU A 267 -9.22 7.60 -9.83
N ASN A 268 -10.36 8.10 -9.33
CA ASN A 268 -11.04 7.45 -8.22
C ASN A 268 -11.66 6.08 -8.63
N TRP A 269 -12.10 5.28 -7.65
CA TRP A 269 -12.72 3.98 -7.88
C TRP A 269 -13.94 4.00 -8.81
N TYR A 270 -14.66 5.12 -8.86
CA TYR A 270 -15.82 5.31 -9.75
C TYR A 270 -15.44 5.92 -11.10
N ARG A 271 -14.14 5.88 -11.44
CA ARG A 271 -13.53 6.37 -12.69
C ARG A 271 -13.88 7.82 -13.04
N ARG A 272 -14.05 8.67 -12.03
CA ARG A 272 -14.23 10.11 -12.16
C ARG A 272 -12.97 10.85 -11.69
N ALA A 273 -12.61 11.93 -12.36
CA ALA A 273 -11.47 12.78 -12.01
C ALA A 273 -11.82 13.84 -10.94
N ASP A 274 -12.73 13.51 -10.02
CA ASP A 274 -13.20 14.43 -8.97
C ASP A 274 -12.26 14.42 -7.77
N TYR A 275 -11.83 15.60 -7.32
CA TYR A 275 -10.93 15.75 -6.18
C TYR A 275 -11.64 15.55 -4.83
N THR A 276 -12.97 15.69 -4.78
CA THR A 276 -13.78 15.51 -3.56
C THR A 276 -14.02 14.05 -3.20
N ALA A 277 -13.65 13.13 -4.11
CA ALA A 277 -13.89 11.70 -3.96
C ALA A 277 -12.76 10.94 -3.24
N TYR A 278 -11.72 11.63 -2.77
CA TYR A 278 -10.58 11.03 -2.07
C TYR A 278 -10.64 11.31 -0.57
N ALA A 279 -10.17 10.37 0.25
CA ALA A 279 -10.14 10.53 1.71
C ALA A 279 -9.00 11.44 2.22
N PHE A 280 -8.36 12.18 1.31
CA PHE A 280 -7.20 13.05 1.57
C PHE A 280 -7.09 14.13 0.48
N ASN A 281 -6.29 15.15 0.76
CA ASN A 281 -6.06 16.26 -0.17
C ASN A 281 -5.20 15.80 -1.36
N THR A 282 -5.61 16.19 -2.56
CA THR A 282 -4.83 15.97 -3.79
C THR A 282 -4.67 17.28 -4.55
N ARG A 283 -3.64 17.35 -5.41
CA ARG A 283 -3.44 18.49 -6.31
C ARG A 283 -3.63 18.09 -7.78
N PRO A 284 -4.14 18.98 -8.65
CA PRO A 284 -4.21 18.68 -10.08
C PRO A 284 -2.82 18.36 -10.66
N VAL A 285 -2.81 17.60 -11.76
CA VAL A 285 -1.62 17.51 -12.60
C VAL A 285 -1.38 18.87 -13.25
N MET A 286 -0.12 19.31 -13.25
CA MET A 286 0.27 20.59 -13.85
C MET A 286 -0.02 20.56 -15.36
N ARG A 287 -0.99 21.37 -15.80
CA ARG A 287 -1.39 21.46 -17.21
C ARG A 287 -0.42 22.27 -18.03
N ASN A 288 0.08 23.38 -17.45
CA ASN A 288 1.10 24.20 -18.08
C ASN A 288 2.39 23.36 -18.21
N PRO A 289 2.89 23.13 -19.43
CA PRO A 289 4.12 22.38 -19.66
C PRO A 289 5.32 22.91 -18.87
N CYS A 290 5.36 24.22 -18.60
CA CYS A 290 6.43 24.86 -17.83
C CYS A 290 6.42 24.54 -16.34
N GLN A 291 5.25 24.19 -15.82
CA GLN A 291 5.07 23.80 -14.42
C GLN A 291 5.15 22.28 -14.23
N LYS A 292 5.18 21.50 -15.32
CA LYS A 292 5.32 20.04 -15.22
C LYS A 292 6.70 19.69 -14.62
N PRO A 293 6.74 18.81 -13.62
CA PRO A 293 8.00 18.34 -13.08
C PRO A 293 8.75 17.49 -14.10
N PHE A 294 10.07 17.55 -14.04
CA PHE A 294 10.93 16.55 -14.66
C PHE A 294 10.98 15.34 -13.76
N VAL A 295 10.54 14.20 -14.27
CA VAL A 295 10.46 12.95 -13.52
C VAL A 295 11.60 12.03 -13.92
N PHE A 296 12.34 11.58 -12.91
CA PHE A 296 13.42 10.62 -13.03
C PHE A 296 13.04 9.38 -12.22
N SER A 297 12.76 8.27 -12.90
CA SER A 297 12.48 6.99 -12.23
C SER A 297 13.78 6.29 -11.84
N THR A 298 13.75 5.54 -10.75
CA THR A 298 14.88 4.74 -10.29
C THR A 298 15.18 3.64 -11.30
N CYS A 299 16.43 3.50 -11.72
CA CYS A 299 16.84 2.47 -12.67
C CYS A 299 17.88 1.51 -12.12
N ARG A 300 18.69 1.92 -11.13
CA ARG A 300 19.73 1.07 -10.56
C ARG A 300 20.00 1.42 -9.11
N VAL A 301 19.96 0.42 -8.24
CA VAL A 301 20.31 0.55 -6.83
C VAL A 301 21.53 -0.30 -6.54
N GLN A 302 22.51 0.25 -5.82
CA GLN A 302 23.76 -0.45 -5.51
C GLN A 302 24.23 -0.14 -4.10
N ASN A 303 24.96 -1.09 -3.51
CA ASN A 303 25.59 -0.93 -2.20
C ASN A 303 27.06 -0.50 -2.36
N TRP A 304 27.48 0.62 -1.76
CA TRP A 304 28.89 1.07 -1.77
C TRP A 304 29.24 2.05 -0.64
N LYS A 305 29.85 1.58 0.47
CA LYS A 305 30.24 2.34 1.69
C LYS A 305 29.10 3.11 2.40
N THR A 306 28.04 3.45 1.68
CA THR A 306 26.69 3.92 1.96
C THR A 306 25.77 3.30 0.88
N THR A 307 24.45 3.28 1.05
CA THR A 307 23.55 2.82 -0.02
C THR A 307 23.47 3.91 -1.10
N ARG A 308 23.89 3.58 -2.33
CA ARG A 308 23.85 4.51 -3.47
C ARG A 308 22.67 4.16 -4.36
N LEU A 309 21.70 5.06 -4.43
CA LEU A 309 20.66 5.01 -5.45
C LEU A 309 21.14 5.80 -6.67
N ARG A 310 21.24 5.11 -7.80
CA ARG A 310 21.37 5.78 -9.10
C ARG A 310 20.00 5.84 -9.74
N VAL A 311 19.46 7.05 -9.83
CA VAL A 311 18.19 7.31 -10.49
C VAL A 311 18.50 7.72 -11.93
N SER A 312 18.17 6.88 -12.90
CA SER A 312 18.44 7.20 -14.32
C SER A 312 17.42 6.54 -15.23
N THR A 313 16.22 7.11 -15.25
CA THR A 313 15.36 7.05 -16.44
C THR A 313 14.60 8.36 -16.51
N ARG A 314 14.99 9.25 -17.44
CA ARG A 314 14.17 10.40 -17.81
C ARG A 314 12.98 9.85 -18.59
N VAL A 315 11.78 10.02 -18.06
CA VAL A 315 10.58 9.86 -18.90
C VAL A 315 10.64 10.98 -19.94
N PRO A 316 10.62 10.69 -21.26
CA PRO A 316 10.66 11.72 -22.28
C PRO A 316 9.41 12.60 -22.13
N ALA A 317 9.58 13.82 -21.63
CA ALA A 317 8.56 14.85 -21.73
C ALA A 317 8.88 15.70 -22.96
N PHE A 318 7.87 16.00 -23.77
CA PHE A 318 7.97 16.98 -24.84
C PHE A 318 8.62 18.26 -24.30
N LEU A 319 9.81 18.55 -24.80
CA LEU A 319 10.63 19.70 -24.41
C LEU A 319 9.95 20.98 -24.89
N ILE A 320 9.14 21.59 -24.04
CA ILE A 320 8.67 22.95 -24.26
C ILE A 320 9.66 23.86 -23.55
N ARG A 321 10.42 24.65 -24.34
CA ARG A 321 11.29 25.69 -23.80
C ARG A 321 10.42 26.74 -23.12
N CYS A 322 10.58 26.86 -21.82
CA CYS A 322 9.83 27.81 -21.02
C CYS A 322 10.67 29.04 -20.81
N ALA A 323 10.31 30.13 -21.49
CA ALA A 323 11.01 31.39 -21.40
C ALA A 323 10.78 32.02 -20.02
N ASN A 324 11.66 31.71 -19.06
CA ASN A 324 11.78 32.44 -17.82
C ASN A 324 13.28 32.72 -17.61
N GLY A 325 13.75 33.86 -18.12
CA GLY A 325 15.18 34.20 -18.26
C GLY A 325 16.01 34.31 -16.96
N LYS A 326 15.45 33.92 -15.80
CA LYS A 326 16.13 33.89 -14.50
C LYS A 326 16.35 32.48 -13.93
N MET A 327 15.80 31.44 -14.56
CA MET A 327 15.77 30.10 -13.98
C MET A 327 16.33 29.08 -14.97
N THR A 328 17.31 28.30 -14.52
CA THR A 328 17.92 27.24 -15.33
C THR A 328 16.86 26.21 -15.69
N ASP A 329 16.80 25.77 -16.94
CA ASP A 329 15.89 24.69 -17.32
C ASP A 329 16.51 23.34 -16.88
N PRO A 330 15.78 22.47 -16.16
CA PRO A 330 16.26 21.12 -15.85
C PRO A 330 16.42 20.20 -17.08
N ASP A 331 16.14 20.68 -18.29
CA ASP A 331 16.24 19.90 -19.53
C ASP A 331 17.64 19.32 -19.82
N GLN A 332 18.70 19.95 -19.32
CA GLN A 332 20.09 19.48 -19.42
C GLN A 332 20.42 18.37 -18.42
N VAL A 333 19.55 18.12 -17.43
CA VAL A 333 19.81 17.09 -16.42
C VAL A 333 19.55 15.71 -17.01
N GLU A 334 20.63 14.99 -17.31
CA GLU A 334 20.55 13.62 -17.83
C GLU A 334 20.43 12.55 -16.73
N ARG A 335 20.97 12.84 -15.54
CA ARG A 335 21.14 11.86 -14.46
C ARG A 335 21.05 12.52 -13.08
N ILE A 336 20.47 11.80 -12.12
CA ILE A 336 20.47 12.16 -10.71
C ILE A 336 21.02 10.99 -9.89
N GLU A 337 21.94 11.27 -8.98
CA GLU A 337 22.45 10.29 -8.03
C GLU A 337 22.04 10.70 -6.62
N VAL A 338 21.37 9.78 -5.91
CA VAL A 338 20.87 10.01 -4.56
C VAL A 338 21.68 9.15 -3.59
N TYR A 339 22.26 9.81 -2.61
CA TYR A 339 23.12 9.18 -1.60
C TYR A 339 22.37 9.17 -0.27
N LYS A 340 22.19 7.98 0.31
CA LYS A 340 21.58 7.85 1.63
C LYS A 340 22.32 6.80 2.46
N LYS A 341 22.51 7.12 3.73
CA LYS A 341 22.92 6.13 4.72
C LYS A 341 21.65 5.44 5.23
N PRO A 342 21.53 4.10 5.16
CA PRO A 342 20.42 3.40 5.77
C PRO A 342 20.31 3.74 7.25
N ASP A 343 19.08 3.96 7.71
CA ASP A 343 18.75 4.17 9.10
C ASP A 343 17.68 3.15 9.51
N PRO A 344 18.09 1.98 10.05
CA PRO A 344 17.15 0.96 10.51
C PRO A 344 16.20 1.47 11.61
N HIS A 345 16.61 2.51 12.34
CA HIS A 345 15.92 3.13 13.47
C HIS A 345 15.19 4.42 13.08
N LEU A 346 14.97 4.64 11.78
CA LEU A 346 14.27 5.83 11.26
C LEU A 346 12.94 6.10 11.97
N TRP A 347 12.28 5.05 12.45
CA TRP A 347 10.94 5.06 13.03
C TRP A 347 10.89 4.93 14.56
N ASP A 348 12.05 4.92 15.23
CA ASP A 348 12.14 4.75 16.68
C ASP A 348 12.11 6.10 17.44
N ARG A 349 11.71 7.18 16.77
CA ARG A 349 11.81 8.57 17.27
C ARG A 349 10.55 9.09 17.91
#